data_AF-A0A359HH83-F1
#
_entry.id   AF-A0A359HH83-F1
#
_cell.length_a   1.000
_cell.length_b   1.000
_cell.length_c   1.000
_cell.angle_alpha   90.00
_cell.angle_beta   90.00
_cell.angle_gamma   90.00
#
_symmetry.space_group_name_H-M   'P 1'
#
loop_
_entity.id
_entity.type
_entity.pdbx_description
1 polymer ?
#
loop_
_entity_poly.entity_id
_entity_poly.type
_entity_poly.pdbx_seq_one_letter_code
_entity_poly.pdbx_strand_id
1 'polypeptide(L)'
;IQTPANSVPLVTGKPLLVRATLGSSPDSPALGGVSGLLHVSRNGQALPGSPLSPPNEITIYPNPVPDLGENLLEFLLPSAWLTGTLEVYLEIDPGEVISETDENNNRFPATGTAALTFNPRAD
;
A
#
# COMPACT_ATOMS: atom_id res chain seq x y z
N ILE A 1 14.84 17.33 -8.59
CA ILE A 1 13.78 18.14 -9.24
C ILE A 1 12.44 17.63 -8.73
N GLN A 2 11.73 18.44 -7.94
CA GLN A 2 10.34 18.25 -7.54
C GLN A 2 9.50 18.92 -8.62
N THR A 3 8.63 18.19 -9.32
CA THR A 3 7.76 18.82 -10.33
C THR A 3 6.67 19.63 -9.65
N PRO A 4 5.97 20.55 -10.37
CA PRO A 4 4.84 21.30 -9.81
C PRO A 4 3.69 20.41 -9.30
N ALA A 5 3.67 19.13 -9.69
CA ALA A 5 2.75 18.12 -9.17
C ALA A 5 3.21 17.48 -7.84
N ASN A 6 4.30 17.98 -7.26
CA ASN A 6 4.95 17.41 -6.07
C ASN A 6 5.24 15.90 -6.21
N SER A 7 5.55 15.44 -7.42
CA SER A 7 5.91 14.05 -7.68
C SER A 7 7.41 13.91 -7.85
N VAL A 8 8.01 13.00 -7.07
CA VAL A 8 9.35 12.50 -7.32
C VAL A 8 9.21 11.32 -8.28
N PRO A 9 9.85 11.35 -9.47
CA PRO A 9 9.76 10.22 -10.39
C PRO A 9 10.38 8.98 -9.75
N LEU A 10 9.68 7.85 -9.84
CA LEU A 10 10.27 6.56 -9.47
C LEU A 10 11.39 6.24 -10.45
N VAL A 11 12.54 5.83 -9.92
CA VAL A 11 13.72 5.51 -10.72
C VAL A 11 14.01 4.02 -10.60
N THR A 12 14.29 3.39 -11.74
CA THR A 12 14.61 1.96 -11.82
C THR A 12 15.74 1.60 -10.85
N GLY A 13 15.56 0.52 -10.10
CA GLY A 13 16.57 -0.03 -9.17
C GLY A 13 16.82 0.78 -7.90
N LYS A 14 16.12 1.89 -7.65
CA LYS A 14 16.16 2.60 -6.36
C LYS A 14 15.19 1.95 -5.38
N PRO A 15 15.63 1.56 -4.16
CA PRO A 15 14.73 0.98 -3.16
C PRO A 15 13.45 1.80 -3.00
N LEU A 16 12.30 1.11 -3.04
CA LEU A 16 10.98 1.73 -2.93
C LEU A 16 10.22 1.14 -1.75
N LEU A 17 9.69 2.03 -0.93
CA LEU A 17 8.75 1.72 0.14
C LEU A 17 7.36 2.19 -0.28
N VAL A 18 6.39 1.28 -0.34
CA VAL A 18 4.97 1.62 -0.50
C VAL A 18 4.38 1.81 0.89
N ARG A 19 3.65 2.90 1.06
CA ARG A 19 2.98 3.28 2.31
C ARG A 19 1.49 3.33 2.08
N ALA A 20 0.74 2.60 2.88
CA ALA A 20 -0.70 2.69 2.94
C ALA A 20 -1.10 3.36 4.25
N THR A 21 -1.85 4.45 4.16
CA THR A 21 -2.46 5.11 5.32
C THR A 21 -3.90 4.63 5.43
N LEU A 22 -4.25 4.12 6.61
CA LEU A 22 -5.54 3.51 6.88
C LEU A 22 -6.38 4.48 7.73
N GLY A 23 -7.68 4.45 7.51
CA GLY A 23 -8.66 5.17 8.30
C GLY A 23 -9.76 4.22 8.76
N SER A 24 -10.35 4.51 9.91
CA SER A 24 -11.56 3.88 10.40
C SER A 24 -12.63 4.95 10.67
N SER A 25 -13.88 4.53 10.90
CA SER A 25 -14.94 5.48 11.29
C SER A 25 -14.54 6.25 12.57
N PRO A 26 -14.82 7.56 12.67
CA PRO A 26 -14.48 8.38 13.84
C PRO A 26 -15.06 7.87 15.17
N ASP A 27 -16.19 7.14 15.09
CA ASP A 27 -16.91 6.60 16.24
C ASP A 27 -16.49 5.15 16.59
N SER A 28 -15.60 4.53 15.82
CA SER A 28 -15.10 3.18 16.09
C SER A 28 -14.08 3.17 17.24
N PRO A 29 -13.97 2.08 18.03
CA PRO A 29 -12.83 1.90 18.92
C PRO A 29 -11.53 1.74 18.11
N ALA A 30 -10.38 1.86 18.76
CA ALA A 30 -9.10 1.49 18.14
C ALA A 30 -9.11 -0.01 17.79
N LEU A 31 -8.63 -0.35 16.60
CA LEU A 31 -8.63 -1.71 16.04
C LEU A 31 -7.19 -2.24 16.03
N GLY A 32 -6.88 -3.22 16.87
CA GLY A 32 -5.57 -3.87 16.93
C GLY A 32 -5.48 -5.10 16.03
N GLY A 33 -4.27 -5.46 15.62
CA GLY A 33 -4.02 -6.65 14.78
C GLY A 33 -4.31 -6.43 13.30
N VAL A 34 -4.42 -5.17 12.87
CA VAL A 34 -4.75 -4.86 11.48
C VAL A 34 -3.55 -5.11 10.58
N SER A 35 -3.76 -5.90 9.53
CA SER A 35 -2.77 -6.21 8.51
C SER A 35 -3.33 -5.97 7.11
N GLY A 36 -2.52 -6.27 6.09
CA GLY A 36 -2.95 -6.19 4.71
C GLY A 36 -2.08 -6.97 3.74
N LEU A 37 -2.53 -7.06 2.50
CA LEU A 37 -1.82 -7.66 1.38
C LEU A 37 -1.67 -6.64 0.25
N LEU A 38 -0.43 -6.38 -0.15
CA LEU A 38 -0.14 -5.61 -1.35
C LEU A 38 0.02 -6.58 -2.52
N HIS A 39 -0.98 -6.63 -3.38
CA HIS A 39 -0.96 -7.41 -4.61
C HIS A 39 -0.26 -6.61 -5.70
N VAL A 40 0.67 -7.27 -6.39
CA VAL A 40 1.48 -6.65 -7.44
C VAL A 40 1.52 -7.55 -8.67
N SER A 41 1.14 -6.99 -9.80
CA SER A 41 1.27 -7.61 -11.11
C SER A 41 2.06 -6.73 -12.07
N ARG A 42 2.44 -7.34 -13.18
CA ARG A 42 2.95 -6.65 -14.36
C ARG A 42 2.31 -7.26 -15.60
N ASN A 43 1.73 -6.42 -16.45
CA ASN A 43 0.99 -6.86 -17.64
C ASN A 43 -0.12 -7.87 -17.27
N GLY A 44 -0.77 -7.68 -16.12
CA GLY A 44 -1.84 -8.55 -15.62
C GLY A 44 -1.40 -9.92 -15.09
N GLN A 45 -0.08 -10.18 -14.97
CA GLN A 45 0.45 -11.39 -14.35
C GLN A 45 1.04 -11.06 -12.98
N ALA A 46 0.61 -11.78 -11.95
CA ALA A 46 1.16 -11.62 -10.60
C ALA A 46 2.67 -11.85 -10.59
N LEU A 47 3.43 -10.97 -9.93
CA LEU A 47 4.87 -11.14 -9.81
C LEU A 47 5.22 -12.25 -8.81
N PRO A 48 6.31 -13.00 -9.01
CA PRO A 48 6.77 -13.99 -8.04
C PRO A 48 6.99 -13.35 -6.66
N GLY A 49 6.33 -13.92 -5.64
CA GLY A 49 6.34 -13.40 -4.27
C GLY A 49 5.22 -12.40 -3.94
N SER A 50 4.34 -12.07 -4.91
CA SER A 50 3.08 -11.38 -4.63
C SER A 50 2.01 -12.37 -4.13
N PRO A 51 1.10 -11.96 -3.22
CA PRO A 51 1.08 -10.66 -2.54
C PRO A 51 2.17 -10.50 -1.47
N LEU A 52 2.52 -9.25 -1.15
CA LEU A 52 3.38 -8.92 -0.02
C LEU A 52 2.55 -8.67 1.24
N SER A 53 3.01 -9.20 2.37
CA SER A 53 2.55 -8.80 3.69
C SER A 53 3.43 -7.68 4.26
N PRO A 54 2.88 -6.77 5.09
CA PRO A 54 3.69 -5.84 5.85
C PRO A 54 4.53 -6.61 6.88
N PRO A 55 5.63 -6.03 7.38
CA PRO A 55 6.48 -6.69 8.37
C PRO A 55 5.81 -6.83 9.74
N ASN A 56 4.83 -5.98 10.05
CA ASN A 56 4.10 -5.98 11.31
C ASN A 56 2.62 -5.65 11.07
N GLU A 57 1.76 -6.16 11.94
CA GLU A 57 0.40 -5.67 12.13
C GLU A 57 0.42 -4.35 12.90
N ILE A 58 -0.64 -3.55 12.76
CA ILE A 58 -0.77 -2.25 13.40
C ILE A 58 -2.04 -2.16 14.24
N THR A 59 -2.10 -1.10 15.05
CA THR A 59 -3.36 -0.62 15.61
C THR A 59 -3.81 0.60 14.81
N ILE A 60 -5.06 0.59 14.35
CA ILE A 60 -5.70 1.75 13.72
C ILE A 60 -6.45 2.54 14.78
N TYR A 61 -6.20 3.85 14.83
CA TYR A 61 -6.94 4.80 15.65
C TYR A 61 -7.92 5.60 14.78
N PRO A 62 -9.18 5.84 15.23
CA PRO A 62 -10.21 6.54 14.46
C PRO A 62 -9.93 8.04 14.26
N ASN A 63 -9.18 8.63 15.18
CA ASN A 63 -8.76 10.03 15.12
C ASN A 63 -7.23 10.09 15.26
N PRO A 64 -6.48 9.58 14.26
CA PRO A 64 -5.04 9.54 14.35
C PRO A 64 -4.50 10.97 14.36
N VAL A 65 -3.42 11.20 15.09
CA VAL A 65 -2.76 12.51 15.04
C VAL A 65 -2.04 12.59 13.67
N PRO A 66 -2.38 13.58 12.81
CA PRO A 66 -1.68 13.75 11.54
C PRO A 66 -0.16 13.84 11.75
N ASP A 67 0.61 13.29 10.82
CA ASP A 67 2.08 13.33 10.77
C ASP A 67 2.86 12.53 11.83
N LEU A 68 2.21 11.79 12.75
CA LEU A 68 2.92 10.87 13.66
C LEU A 68 3.28 9.52 13.02
N GLY A 69 2.88 9.27 11.78
CA GLY A 69 3.09 7.97 11.13
C GLY A 69 2.23 6.84 11.70
N GLU A 70 1.15 7.19 12.41
CA GLU A 70 0.13 6.26 12.88
C GLU A 70 -0.70 5.72 11.71
N ASN A 71 -1.37 4.58 11.93
CA ASN A 71 -2.23 3.92 10.94
C ASN A 71 -1.54 3.62 9.59
N LEU A 72 -0.26 3.23 9.63
CA LEU A 72 0.54 3.03 8.43
C LEU A 72 0.97 1.57 8.26
N LEU A 73 0.66 0.98 7.10
CA LEU A 73 1.30 -0.25 6.63
C LEU A 73 2.42 0.10 5.65
N GLU A 74 3.59 -0.48 5.85
CA GLU A 74 4.77 -0.26 5.01
C GLU A 74 5.17 -1.56 4.29
N PHE A 75 5.37 -1.47 2.98
CA PHE A 75 5.74 -2.59 2.12
C PHE A 75 7.02 -2.27 1.38
N LEU A 76 8.08 -3.01 1.67
CA LEU A 76 9.34 -2.88 0.93
C LEU A 76 9.24 -3.71 -0.36
N LEU A 77 9.32 -3.04 -1.51
CA LEU A 77 9.26 -3.75 -2.78
C LEU A 77 10.59 -4.47 -3.08
N PRO A 78 10.55 -5.75 -3.48
CA PRO A 78 11.72 -6.47 -3.96
C PRO A 78 12.43 -5.72 -5.09
N SER A 79 13.76 -5.67 -5.05
CA SER A 79 14.56 -4.95 -6.06
C SER A 79 14.30 -5.42 -7.50
N ALA A 80 13.98 -6.70 -7.68
CA ALA A 80 13.62 -7.30 -8.97
C ALA A 80 12.33 -6.72 -9.57
N TRP A 81 11.47 -6.08 -8.78
CA TRP A 81 10.22 -5.50 -9.24
C TRP A 81 10.38 -4.03 -9.70
N LEU A 82 11.51 -3.39 -9.39
CA LEU A 82 11.70 -1.93 -9.52
C LEU A 82 12.06 -1.51 -10.95
N THR A 83 11.25 -1.91 -11.92
CA THR A 83 11.40 -1.61 -13.35
C THR A 83 10.05 -1.65 -14.07
N GLY A 84 9.94 -0.92 -15.18
CA GLY A 84 8.71 -0.85 -15.99
C GLY A 84 7.53 -0.29 -15.21
N THR A 85 6.33 -0.77 -15.52
CA THR A 85 5.10 -0.43 -14.79
C THR A 85 4.66 -1.62 -13.96
N LEU A 86 4.31 -1.37 -12.70
CA LEU A 86 3.61 -2.32 -11.84
C LEU A 86 2.14 -1.92 -11.73
N GLU A 87 1.26 -2.89 -11.74
CA GLU A 87 -0.13 -2.71 -11.33
C GLU A 87 -0.28 -3.20 -9.89
N VAL A 88 -0.83 -2.37 -9.00
CA VAL A 88 -0.93 -2.67 -7.58
C VAL A 88 -2.34 -2.47 -7.04
N TYR A 89 -2.75 -3.31 -6.10
CA TYR A 89 -3.88 -3.02 -5.22
C TYR A 89 -3.58 -3.53 -3.81
N LEU A 90 -4.18 -2.88 -2.82
CA LEU A 90 -4.09 -3.20 -1.42
C LEU A 90 -5.41 -3.82 -0.96
N GLU A 91 -5.29 -4.87 -0.17
CA GLU A 91 -6.37 -5.48 0.62
C GLU A 91 -6.01 -5.33 2.09
N ILE A 92 -6.96 -4.89 2.92
CA ILE A 92 -6.85 -4.75 4.36
C ILE A 92 -7.66 -5.87 5.01
N ASP A 93 -7.21 -6.34 6.18
CA ASP A 93 -7.84 -7.44 6.90
C ASP A 93 -8.18 -8.66 6.02
N PRO A 94 -7.17 -9.23 5.32
CA PRO A 94 -7.40 -10.36 4.44
C PRO A 94 -7.99 -11.55 5.21
N GLY A 95 -9.19 -11.95 4.86
CA GLY A 95 -9.92 -13.03 5.53
C GLY A 95 -10.91 -12.59 6.61
N GLU A 96 -11.19 -11.29 6.73
CA GLU A 96 -12.26 -10.74 7.58
C GLU A 96 -12.10 -11.18 9.06
N VAL A 97 -10.88 -11.04 9.59
CA VAL A 97 -10.54 -11.46 10.96
C VAL A 97 -11.04 -10.44 11.98
N ILE A 98 -11.09 -9.17 11.60
CA ILE A 98 -11.57 -8.06 12.41
C ILE A 98 -13.00 -7.77 11.98
N SER A 99 -13.94 -7.86 12.93
CA SER A 99 -15.34 -7.57 12.60
C SER A 99 -15.55 -6.07 12.37
N GLU A 100 -15.97 -5.71 11.16
CA GLU A 100 -16.25 -4.34 10.76
C GLU A 100 -17.74 -4.15 10.44
N THR A 101 -18.18 -2.90 10.36
CA THR A 101 -19.57 -2.60 9.97
C THR A 101 -19.78 -2.72 8.45
N ASP A 102 -18.70 -2.66 7.68
CA ASP A 102 -18.71 -2.77 6.22
C ASP A 102 -17.43 -3.44 5.72
N GLU A 103 -17.52 -4.74 5.44
CA GLU A 103 -16.41 -5.56 4.94
C GLU A 103 -16.02 -5.25 3.47
N ASN A 104 -16.77 -4.39 2.77
CA ASN A 104 -16.56 -4.13 1.34
C ASN A 104 -15.66 -2.93 1.07
N ASN A 105 -15.18 -2.22 2.10
CA ASN A 105 -14.35 -1.03 1.96
C ASN A 105 -12.85 -1.28 2.22
N ASN A 106 -12.46 -2.54 2.40
CA ASN A 106 -11.11 -3.00 2.73
C ASN A 106 -10.17 -3.13 1.53
N ARG A 107 -10.46 -2.43 0.43
CA ARG A 107 -9.67 -2.53 -0.81
C ARG A 107 -9.35 -1.16 -1.42
N PHE A 108 -8.09 -0.95 -1.79
CA PHE A 108 -7.64 0.25 -2.52
C PHE A 108 -6.81 -0.07 -3.79
N PRO A 109 -7.08 0.57 -4.94
CA PRO A 109 -8.32 1.29 -5.24
C PRO A 109 -9.53 0.36 -5.09
N ALA A 110 -10.74 0.88 -4.88
CA ALA A 110 -11.93 0.04 -4.68
C ALA A 110 -12.13 -0.96 -5.85
N THR A 111 -11.80 -0.54 -7.08
CA THR A 111 -11.81 -1.39 -8.28
C THR A 111 -10.51 -1.24 -9.07
N GLY A 112 -10.11 -2.28 -9.81
CA GLY A 112 -8.90 -2.24 -10.64
C GLY A 112 -7.61 -2.11 -9.82
N THR A 113 -6.62 -1.38 -10.38
CA THR A 113 -5.27 -1.25 -9.83
C THR A 113 -4.73 0.16 -9.99
N ALA A 114 -3.86 0.59 -9.08
CA ALA A 114 -3.01 1.76 -9.28
C ALA A 114 -1.74 1.38 -10.06
N ALA A 115 -1.14 2.34 -10.77
CA ALA A 115 0.08 2.11 -11.54
C ALA A 115 1.31 2.76 -10.87
N LEU A 116 2.40 1.99 -10.73
CA LEU A 116 3.71 2.50 -10.31
C LEU A 116 4.68 2.35 -11.47
N THR A 117 5.05 3.47 -12.10
CA THR A 117 5.93 3.47 -13.28
C THR A 117 7.35 3.93 -12.91
N PHE A 118 8.33 3.04 -13.12
CA PHE A 118 9.74 3.29 -12.90
C PHE A 118 10.41 3.80 -14.18
N ASN A 119 10.96 5.01 -14.11
CA ASN A 119 11.70 5.62 -15.20
C ASN A 119 13.13 5.08 -15.25
N PRO A 120 13.74 4.96 -16.44
CA PRO A 120 15.17 4.72 -16.54
C PRO A 120 15.94 5.87 -15.88
N ARG A 121 17.14 5.57 -15.39
CA ARG A 121 18.03 6.60 -14.87
C ARG A 121 18.47 7.48 -16.05
N ALA A 122 18.23 8.80 -15.97
CA ALA A 122 18.86 9.75 -16.87
C ALA A 122 20.37 9.70 -16.64
N ASP A 123 21.11 9.40 -17.71
CA ASP A 123 22.56 9.44 -17.82
C ASP A 123 23.10 10.88 -17.87
#